data_AF-A0A1J1DRB4-F1
#
_entry.id   AF-A0A1J1DRB4-F1
#
_cell.length_a   1.000
_cell.length_b   1.000
_cell.length_c   1.000
_cell.angle_alpha   90.00
_cell.angle_beta   90.00
_cell.angle_gamma   90.00
#
_symmetry.space_group_name_H-M   'P 1'
#
loop_
_entity.id
_entity.type
_entity.pdbx_description
1 polymer ?
#
loop_
_entity_poly.entity_id
_entity_poly.type
_entity_poly.pdbx_seq_one_letter_code
_entity_poly.pdbx_strand_id
1 'polypeptide(L)'
;MSRAVVLLLLLTLTAVAHAETAVFSQFSAELPPGWSGEENTGFSSKRGDEYMLVFNKYDADRENILGVVSIYLLPPLPDSAKEIAKKLASNQEGSSTPRKENFFWTFSGEPRTQGFKAPAVTLVNATPARVLIIIMQDPENMGGNELLASLKGLTPEAREVLGR
;
A
#
# COMPACT_ATOMS: atom_id res chain seq x y z
N MET A 1 49.44 -42.70 3.43
CA MET A 1 49.04 -41.32 3.06
C MET A 1 48.34 -41.35 1.71
N SER A 2 47.02 -41.12 1.67
CA SER A 2 46.34 -40.47 0.53
C SER A 2 44.86 -40.28 0.84
N ARG A 3 44.59 -39.06 1.35
CA ARG A 3 43.42 -38.19 1.16
C ARG A 3 42.09 -38.85 0.75
N ALA A 4 41.22 -39.04 1.74
CA ALA A 4 39.78 -39.00 1.52
C ALA A 4 39.37 -37.54 1.28
N VAL A 5 38.85 -37.24 0.09
CA VAL A 5 38.18 -35.98 -0.21
C VAL A 5 36.70 -36.20 0.09
N VAL A 6 36.25 -35.73 1.26
CA VAL A 6 34.84 -35.64 1.59
C VAL A 6 34.33 -34.32 0.98
N LEU A 7 33.57 -34.43 -0.10
CA LEU A 7 32.89 -33.32 -0.73
C LEU A 7 31.64 -33.00 0.11
N LEU A 8 31.74 -32.02 1.00
CA LEU A 8 30.61 -31.52 1.79
C LEU A 8 29.78 -30.57 0.91
N LEU A 9 28.72 -31.08 0.29
CA LEU A 9 27.70 -30.26 -0.37
C LEU A 9 26.90 -29.52 0.73
N LEU A 10 27.26 -28.27 1.00
CA LEU A 10 26.43 -27.34 1.77
C LEU A 10 25.22 -26.96 0.90
N LEU A 11 24.14 -27.73 1.03
CA LEU A 11 22.81 -27.29 0.62
C LEU A 11 22.40 -26.12 1.53
N THR A 12 22.60 -24.89 1.07
CA THR A 12 21.91 -23.73 1.63
C THR A 12 20.43 -23.92 1.33
N LEU A 13 19.64 -24.30 2.34
CA LEU A 13 18.19 -24.11 2.31
C LEU A 13 17.96 -22.60 2.21
N THR A 14 17.78 -22.08 1.00
CA THR A 14 17.07 -20.82 0.81
C THR A 14 15.62 -21.10 1.21
N ALA A 15 15.28 -20.80 2.47
CA ALA A 15 13.89 -20.67 2.85
C ALA A 15 13.31 -19.61 1.92
N VAL A 16 12.49 -20.02 0.95
CA VAL A 16 11.69 -19.10 0.17
C VAL A 16 10.73 -18.49 1.18
N ALA A 17 11.05 -17.29 1.67
CA ALA A 17 10.15 -16.53 2.52
C ALA A 17 8.87 -16.34 1.71
N HIS A 18 7.86 -17.16 2.00
CA HIS A 18 6.56 -17.04 1.36
C HIS A 18 5.95 -15.73 1.86
N ALA A 19 5.44 -14.91 0.94
CA ALA A 19 4.66 -13.75 1.34
C ALA A 19 3.51 -14.23 2.22
N GLU A 20 3.36 -13.63 3.39
CA GLU A 20 2.32 -14.01 4.35
C GLU A 20 1.02 -13.28 3.96
N THR A 21 -0.08 -14.01 3.81
CA THR A 21 -1.38 -13.39 3.56
C THR A 21 -1.90 -12.76 4.84
N ALA A 22 -1.92 -11.43 4.89
CA ALA A 22 -2.57 -10.68 5.96
C ALA A 22 -4.04 -10.40 5.62
N VAL A 23 -4.92 -10.60 6.59
CA VAL A 23 -6.36 -10.43 6.47
C VAL A 23 -6.83 -9.36 7.44
N PHE A 24 -7.56 -8.37 6.92
CA PHE A 24 -8.12 -7.24 7.65
C PHE A 24 -9.64 -7.21 7.49
N SER A 25 -10.31 -6.22 8.05
CA SER A 25 -11.78 -6.13 7.96
C SER A 25 -12.31 -5.83 6.55
N GLN A 26 -11.61 -4.99 5.77
CA GLN A 26 -12.03 -4.59 4.42
C GLN A 26 -11.19 -5.22 3.30
N PHE A 27 -9.94 -5.60 3.59
CA PHE A 27 -8.98 -6.04 2.60
C PHE A 27 -8.15 -7.23 3.08
N SER A 28 -7.52 -7.92 2.14
CA SER A 28 -6.39 -8.81 2.39
C SER A 28 -5.26 -8.47 1.44
N ALA A 29 -4.02 -8.72 1.84
CA ALA A 29 -2.84 -8.55 0.99
C ALA A 29 -1.78 -9.60 1.30
N GLU A 30 -0.99 -9.97 0.30
CA GLU A 30 0.24 -10.72 0.50
C GLU A 30 1.33 -9.75 0.94
N LEU A 31 1.93 -9.97 2.11
CA LEU A 31 2.97 -9.12 2.66
C LEU A 31 4.35 -9.55 2.17
N PRO A 32 5.09 -8.70 1.45
CA PRO A 32 6.49 -8.96 1.16
C PRO A 32 7.33 -8.96 2.45
N PRO A 33 8.52 -9.57 2.46
CA PRO A 33 9.37 -9.64 3.64
C PRO A 33 9.64 -8.26 4.29
N GLY A 34 9.45 -8.17 5.59
CA GLY A 34 9.68 -6.96 6.38
C GLY A 34 8.56 -5.91 6.30
N TRP A 35 7.48 -6.18 5.55
CA TRP A 35 6.25 -5.39 5.61
C TRP A 35 5.33 -5.89 6.73
N SER A 36 4.64 -4.97 7.40
CA SER A 36 3.57 -5.27 8.35
C SER A 36 2.41 -4.30 8.16
N GLY A 37 1.18 -4.74 8.38
CA GLY A 37 -0.02 -3.91 8.25
C GLY A 37 -0.76 -3.67 9.56
N GLU A 38 -1.33 -2.49 9.72
CA GLU A 38 -2.20 -2.09 10.83
C GLU A 38 -3.46 -1.41 10.30
N GLU A 39 -4.63 -1.87 10.74
CA GLU A 39 -5.91 -1.24 10.43
C GLU A 39 -6.38 -0.32 11.57
N ASN A 40 -6.99 0.80 11.21
CA ASN A 40 -7.58 1.76 12.12
C ASN A 40 -8.91 2.28 11.54
N THR A 41 -9.90 2.50 12.40
CA THR A 41 -11.24 2.94 12.01
C THR A 41 -11.62 4.24 12.70
N GLY A 42 -12.38 5.12 12.03
CA GLY A 42 -12.92 6.35 12.63
C GLY A 42 -11.89 7.45 12.95
N PHE A 43 -10.77 7.47 12.23
CA PHE A 43 -9.61 8.32 12.48
C PHE A 43 -9.80 9.81 12.16
N SER A 44 -10.80 10.22 11.36
CA SER A 44 -11.03 11.64 11.04
C SER A 44 -12.33 12.20 11.60
N SER A 45 -13.47 11.54 11.38
CA SER A 45 -14.79 12.07 11.77
C SER A 45 -15.44 11.37 12.97
N LYS A 46 -14.75 10.37 13.56
CA LYS A 46 -15.31 9.40 14.53
C LYS A 46 -16.52 8.62 14.01
N ARG A 47 -16.86 8.73 12.72
CA ARG A 47 -17.85 7.88 12.09
C ARG A 47 -17.21 6.53 11.79
N GLY A 48 -17.91 5.45 12.16
CA GLY A 48 -17.41 4.08 11.97
C GLY A 48 -17.36 3.61 10.52
N ASP A 49 -17.70 4.46 9.55
CA ASP A 49 -17.67 4.17 8.11
C ASP A 49 -16.36 4.62 7.44
N GLU A 50 -15.41 5.17 8.21
CA GLU A 50 -14.04 5.47 7.77
C GLU A 50 -13.09 4.34 8.13
N TYR A 51 -12.31 3.91 7.14
CA TYR A 51 -11.33 2.84 7.28
C TYR A 51 -9.96 3.29 6.76
N MET A 52 -8.92 3.03 7.55
CA MET A 52 -7.53 3.22 7.18
C MET A 52 -6.75 1.93 7.39
N LEU A 53 -5.93 1.57 6.42
CA LEU A 53 -4.98 0.47 6.51
C LEU A 53 -3.61 0.99 6.12
N VAL A 54 -2.64 0.85 7.02
CA VAL A 54 -1.27 1.32 6.79
C VAL A 54 -0.34 0.13 6.81
N PHE A 55 0.44 -0.03 5.75
CA PHE A 55 1.53 -0.98 5.69
C PHE A 55 2.85 -0.23 5.82
N ASN A 56 3.71 -0.67 6.73
CA ASN A 56 5.04 -0.12 6.92
C ASN A 56 6.08 -1.20 6.56
N LYS A 57 7.07 -0.81 5.75
CA LYS A 57 8.31 -1.56 5.57
C LYS A 57 9.30 -1.11 6.62
N TYR A 58 9.79 -2.04 7.41
CA TYR A 58 10.85 -1.76 8.39
C TYR A 58 12.22 -2.23 7.90
N ASP A 59 13.29 -1.65 8.44
CA ASP A 59 14.62 -2.25 8.40
C ASP A 59 14.68 -3.55 9.22
N ALA A 60 15.83 -4.24 9.17
CA ALA A 60 15.99 -5.56 9.78
C ALA A 60 15.78 -5.53 11.30
N ASP A 61 16.20 -4.45 11.95
CA ASP A 61 16.12 -4.26 13.41
C ASP A 61 14.75 -3.70 13.86
N ARG A 62 13.87 -3.37 12.91
CA ARG A 62 12.54 -2.77 13.12
C ARG A 62 12.55 -1.41 13.82
N GLU A 63 13.62 -0.65 13.62
CA GLU A 63 13.79 0.68 14.21
C GLU A 63 13.37 1.79 13.24
N ASN A 64 13.54 1.58 11.93
CA ASN A 64 13.28 2.61 10.92
C ASN A 64 12.23 2.16 9.91
N ILE A 65 11.34 3.09 9.54
CA ILE A 65 10.41 2.92 8.42
C ILE A 65 11.17 3.27 7.13
N LEU A 66 11.16 2.35 6.18
CA LEU A 66 11.81 2.47 4.87
C LEU A 66 10.80 2.69 3.72
N GLY A 67 9.53 2.41 3.98
CA GLY A 67 8.45 2.58 3.00
C GLY A 67 7.07 2.47 3.65
N VAL A 68 6.09 3.12 3.05
CA VAL A 68 4.71 3.18 3.56
C VAL A 68 3.71 3.01 2.43
N VAL A 69 2.70 2.17 2.63
CA VAL A 69 1.49 2.13 1.79
C VAL A 69 0.29 2.43 2.68
N SER A 70 -0.34 3.58 2.46
CA SER A 70 -1.54 4.00 3.20
C SER A 70 -2.77 3.86 2.31
N ILE A 71 -3.78 3.15 2.80
CA ILE A 71 -5.05 2.92 2.12
C ILE A 71 -6.16 3.55 2.95
N TYR A 72 -6.93 4.42 2.32
CA TYR A 72 -8.10 5.06 2.91
C TYR A 72 -9.34 4.62 2.14
N LEU A 73 -10.29 4.02 2.86
CA LEU A 73 -11.62 3.72 2.35
C LEU A 73 -12.60 4.62 3.09
N LEU A 74 -13.14 5.58 2.35
CA LEU A 74 -13.97 6.67 2.88
C LEU A 74 -15.42 6.50 2.46
N PRO A 75 -16.38 7.11 3.20
CA PRO A 75 -17.74 7.29 2.72
C PRO A 75 -17.77 8.04 1.36
N PRO A 76 -18.88 7.97 0.62
CA PRO A 76 -18.98 8.63 -0.67
C PRO A 76 -18.84 10.15 -0.51
N LEU A 77 -18.12 10.75 -1.44
CA LEU A 77 -17.90 12.20 -1.51
C LEU A 77 -18.65 12.78 -2.73
N PRO A 78 -19.03 14.07 -2.69
CA PRO A 78 -19.71 14.71 -3.82
C PRO A 78 -18.81 14.86 -5.06
N ASP A 79 -17.50 14.86 -4.87
CA ASP A 79 -16.51 14.98 -5.94
C ASP A 79 -16.30 13.64 -6.65
N SER A 80 -16.08 13.70 -7.98
CA SER A 80 -15.60 12.53 -8.72
C SER A 80 -14.15 12.16 -8.33
N ALA A 81 -13.75 10.90 -8.56
CA ALA A 81 -12.37 10.46 -8.34
C ALA A 81 -11.31 11.37 -9.01
N LYS A 82 -11.62 11.92 -10.19
CA LYS A 82 -10.74 12.86 -10.90
C LYS A 82 -10.54 14.16 -10.10
N GLU A 83 -11.63 14.72 -9.58
CA GLU A 83 -11.59 15.97 -8.84
C GLU A 83 -10.94 15.77 -7.46
N ILE A 84 -11.17 14.62 -6.82
CA ILE A 84 -10.45 14.22 -5.60
C ILE A 84 -8.95 14.13 -5.88
N ALA A 85 -8.54 13.42 -6.94
CA ALA A 85 -7.13 13.29 -7.31
C ALA A 85 -6.47 14.66 -7.57
N LYS A 86 -7.15 15.59 -8.26
CA LYS A 86 -6.65 16.95 -8.48
C LYS A 86 -6.46 17.72 -7.17
N LYS A 87 -7.44 17.65 -6.26
CA LYS A 87 -7.36 18.31 -4.94
C LYS A 87 -6.22 17.75 -4.10
N LEU A 88 -6.01 16.44 -4.13
CA LEU A 88 -4.89 15.81 -3.45
C LEU A 88 -3.55 16.23 -4.07
N ALA A 89 -3.45 16.23 -5.40
CA ALA A 89 -2.24 16.63 -6.12
C ALA A 89 -1.84 18.09 -5.83
N SER A 90 -2.80 19.02 -5.71
CA SER A 90 -2.49 20.43 -5.38
C SER A 90 -1.89 20.63 -3.99
N ASN A 91 -2.03 19.65 -3.09
CA ASN A 91 -1.47 19.67 -1.74
C ASN A 91 -0.10 18.99 -1.63
N GLN A 92 0.40 18.41 -2.73
CA GLN A 92 1.70 17.74 -2.79
C GLN A 92 2.73 18.59 -3.53
N GLU A 93 3.99 18.47 -3.13
CA GLU A 93 5.10 19.13 -3.81
C GLU A 93 5.52 18.34 -5.06
N GLY A 94 5.91 19.05 -6.11
CA GLY A 94 6.37 18.44 -7.37
C GLY A 94 5.32 17.55 -8.05
N SER A 95 4.03 17.77 -7.81
CA SER A 95 3.01 16.83 -8.24
C SER A 95 2.82 16.80 -9.76
N SER A 96 2.65 15.60 -10.30
CA SER A 96 2.28 15.42 -11.71
C SER A 96 0.77 15.61 -11.91
N THR A 97 0.36 15.88 -13.14
CA THR A 97 -1.06 15.97 -13.48
C THR A 97 -1.72 14.59 -13.37
N PRO A 98 -2.86 14.44 -12.67
CA PRO A 98 -3.56 13.17 -12.57
C PRO A 98 -3.98 12.60 -13.94
N ARG A 99 -3.71 11.30 -14.13
CA ARG A 99 -4.08 10.54 -15.34
C ARG A 99 -4.91 9.33 -14.96
N LYS A 100 -5.81 8.91 -15.85
CA LYS A 100 -6.61 7.70 -15.64
C LYS A 100 -5.83 6.47 -16.09
N GLU A 101 -5.65 5.53 -15.17
CA GLU A 101 -4.95 4.26 -15.37
C GLU A 101 -5.82 3.15 -14.77
N ASN A 102 -6.38 2.29 -15.62
CA ASN A 102 -7.38 1.29 -15.23
C ASN A 102 -8.57 1.94 -14.48
N PHE A 103 -8.82 1.51 -13.24
CA PHE A 103 -9.88 2.03 -12.38
C PHE A 103 -9.49 3.33 -11.66
N PHE A 104 -8.21 3.69 -11.64
CA PHE A 104 -7.70 4.75 -10.79
C PHE A 104 -7.37 6.02 -11.58
N TRP A 105 -7.52 7.16 -10.91
CA TRP A 105 -6.79 8.37 -11.22
C TRP A 105 -5.47 8.35 -10.45
N THR A 106 -4.36 8.32 -11.17
CA THR A 106 -3.01 8.19 -10.62
C THR A 106 -2.25 9.51 -10.80
N PHE A 107 -1.46 9.87 -9.80
CA PHE A 107 -0.45 10.93 -9.90
C PHE A 107 0.72 10.66 -8.95
N SER A 108 1.83 11.36 -9.17
CA SER A 108 3.01 11.34 -8.30
C SER A 108 3.21 12.68 -7.62
N GLY A 109 3.90 12.71 -6.48
CA GLY A 109 4.26 13.93 -5.76
C GLY A 109 4.79 13.62 -4.36
N GLU A 110 5.19 14.63 -3.60
CA GLU A 110 5.63 14.45 -2.21
C GLU A 110 4.56 14.95 -1.21
N PRO A 111 3.97 14.06 -0.38
CA PRO A 111 2.99 14.44 0.63
C PRO A 111 3.59 15.35 1.72
N ARG A 112 3.09 16.59 1.80
CA ARG A 112 3.58 17.58 2.78
C ARG A 112 3.26 17.24 4.23
N THR A 113 2.19 16.52 4.50
CA THR A 113 1.63 16.32 5.84
C THR A 113 1.96 14.97 6.47
N GLN A 114 2.63 14.05 5.77
CA GLN A 114 2.93 12.72 6.31
C GLN A 114 4.21 12.70 7.16
N GLY A 115 4.26 11.78 8.14
CA GLY A 115 5.42 11.56 9.00
C GLY A 115 6.61 10.94 8.25
N PHE A 116 6.34 10.06 7.29
CA PHE A 116 7.34 9.54 6.36
C PHE A 116 7.47 10.46 5.14
N LYS A 117 8.66 11.03 4.93
CA LYS A 117 8.94 12.01 3.86
C LYS A 117 9.64 11.31 2.69
N ALA A 118 8.87 10.98 1.67
CA ALA A 118 9.38 10.37 0.44
C ALA A 118 8.43 10.65 -0.74
N PRO A 119 8.92 10.60 -1.99
CA PRO A 119 8.09 10.56 -3.18
C PRO A 119 6.99 9.51 -3.08
N ALA A 120 5.78 9.88 -3.51
CA ALA A 120 4.61 9.04 -3.47
C ALA A 120 4.00 8.86 -4.86
N VAL A 121 3.41 7.70 -5.08
CA VAL A 121 2.37 7.49 -6.11
C VAL A 121 1.04 7.40 -5.39
N THR A 122 0.08 8.24 -5.80
CA THR A 122 -1.27 8.28 -5.25
C THR A 122 -2.26 7.77 -6.29
N LEU A 123 -3.10 6.82 -5.91
CA LEU A 123 -4.18 6.25 -6.71
C LEU A 123 -5.52 6.60 -6.07
N VAL A 124 -6.47 7.07 -6.88
CA VAL A 124 -7.80 7.47 -6.41
C VAL A 124 -8.88 6.82 -7.26
N ASN A 125 -9.82 6.13 -6.63
CA ASN A 125 -11.05 5.70 -7.28
C ASN A 125 -12.27 6.05 -6.40
N ALA A 126 -13.44 6.14 -7.01
CA ALA A 126 -14.68 6.42 -6.32
C ALA A 126 -15.85 5.69 -7.00
N THR A 127 -16.70 5.08 -6.19
CA THR A 127 -18.01 4.53 -6.56
C THR A 127 -19.11 5.32 -5.85
N PRO A 128 -20.40 5.12 -6.15
CA PRO A 128 -21.49 5.72 -5.39
C PRO A 128 -21.47 5.35 -3.89
N ALA A 129 -20.82 4.25 -3.52
CA ALA A 129 -20.77 3.75 -2.15
C ALA A 129 -19.51 4.19 -1.39
N ARG A 130 -18.36 4.33 -2.04
CA ARG A 130 -17.07 4.53 -1.37
C ARG A 130 -16.10 5.35 -2.21
N VAL A 131 -15.16 6.00 -1.54
CA VAL A 131 -13.94 6.54 -2.14
C VAL A 131 -12.75 5.74 -1.64
N LEU A 132 -11.86 5.34 -2.54
CA LEU A 132 -10.60 4.67 -2.24
C LEU A 132 -9.44 5.59 -2.61
N ILE A 133 -8.56 5.85 -1.65
CA ILE A 133 -7.31 6.58 -1.86
C ILE A 133 -6.18 5.67 -1.38
N ILE A 134 -5.21 5.41 -2.24
CA ILE A 134 -4.00 4.66 -1.91
C ILE A 134 -2.81 5.59 -2.13
N ILE A 135 -1.93 5.70 -1.14
CA ILE A 135 -0.70 6.49 -1.21
C ILE A 135 0.45 5.52 -0.94
N MET A 136 1.27 5.28 -1.95
CA MET A 136 2.46 4.44 -1.86
C MET A 136 3.71 5.30 -1.87
N GLN A 137 4.49 5.24 -0.79
CA GLN A 137 5.81 5.83 -0.63
C GLN A 137 6.83 4.71 -0.46
N ASP A 138 7.38 4.23 -1.57
CA ASP A 138 8.36 3.14 -1.61
C ASP A 138 9.51 3.53 -2.56
N PRO A 139 10.41 4.45 -2.13
CA PRO A 139 11.39 5.06 -3.00
C PRO A 139 12.43 4.08 -3.56
N GLU A 140 12.72 3.01 -2.81
CA GLU A 140 13.72 1.99 -3.17
C GLU A 140 13.09 0.72 -3.75
N ASN A 141 11.78 0.75 -4.07
CA ASN A 141 11.03 -0.38 -4.63
C ASN A 141 11.19 -1.67 -3.79
N MET A 142 10.93 -1.56 -2.48
CA MET A 142 11.09 -2.63 -1.48
C MET A 142 9.87 -3.55 -1.36
N GLY A 143 8.95 -3.54 -2.31
CA GLY A 143 7.79 -4.46 -2.33
C GLY A 143 6.42 -3.77 -2.33
N GLY A 144 6.36 -2.44 -2.34
CA GLY A 144 5.10 -1.70 -2.29
C GLY A 144 4.20 -1.97 -3.50
N ASN A 145 4.80 -2.17 -4.68
CA ASN A 145 4.08 -2.53 -5.90
C ASN A 145 3.48 -3.93 -5.82
N GLU A 146 4.23 -4.90 -5.29
CA GLU A 146 3.80 -6.28 -5.10
C GLU A 146 2.67 -6.37 -4.08
N LEU A 147 2.81 -5.63 -2.97
CA LEU A 147 1.76 -5.47 -1.96
C LEU A 147 0.50 -4.87 -2.59
N LEU A 148 0.65 -3.78 -3.35
CA LEU A 148 -0.49 -3.15 -4.01
C LEU A 148 -1.11 -4.08 -5.05
N ALA A 149 -0.34 -4.86 -5.80
CA ALA A 149 -0.85 -5.82 -6.79
C ALA A 149 -1.62 -6.98 -6.13
N SER A 150 -1.22 -7.39 -4.93
CA SER A 150 -1.83 -8.50 -4.19
C SER A 150 -3.09 -8.11 -3.41
N LEU A 151 -3.32 -6.82 -3.20
CA LEU A 151 -4.48 -6.29 -2.47
C LEU A 151 -5.81 -6.79 -3.08
N LYS A 152 -6.66 -7.34 -2.23
CA LYS A 152 -8.03 -7.82 -2.54
C LYS A 152 -9.05 -7.20 -1.60
N GLY A 153 -10.21 -6.82 -2.13
CA GLY A 153 -11.37 -6.42 -1.33
C GLY A 153 -12.07 -7.64 -0.72
N LEU A 154 -12.42 -7.57 0.56
CA LEU A 154 -13.14 -8.64 1.26
C LEU A 154 -14.65 -8.38 1.36
N THR A 155 -15.06 -7.11 1.26
CA THR A 155 -16.47 -6.68 1.19
C THR A 155 -16.88 -6.36 -0.25
N PRO A 156 -18.19 -6.40 -0.59
CA PRO A 156 -18.65 -5.97 -1.91
C PRO A 156 -18.21 -4.56 -2.28
N GLU A 157 -18.32 -3.61 -1.34
CA GLU A 157 -17.97 -2.22 -1.55
C GLU A 157 -16.45 -2.05 -1.77
N ALA A 158 -15.62 -2.78 -1.01
CA ALA A 158 -14.17 -2.76 -1.18
C ALA A 158 -13.74 -3.33 -2.54
N ARG A 159 -14.35 -4.45 -2.98
CA ARG A 159 -14.07 -5.04 -4.31
C ARG A 159 -14.46 -4.10 -5.45
N GLU A 160 -15.65 -3.51 -5.35
CA GLU A 160 -16.16 -2.59 -6.38
C GLU A 160 -15.24 -1.39 -6.56
N VAL A 161 -14.86 -0.72 -5.46
CA VAL A 161 -14.01 0.47 -5.53
C VAL A 161 -12.55 0.14 -5.84
N LEU A 162 -12.07 -1.05 -5.50
CA LEU A 162 -10.74 -1.53 -5.90
C LEU A 162 -10.69 -1.92 -7.40
N GLY A 163 -11.84 -2.29 -7.97
CA GLY A 163 -11.97 -2.72 -9.36
C GLY A 163 -11.56 -4.17 -9.61
N ARG A 164 -11.40 -4.99 -8.56
CA ARG A 164 -11.04 -6.41 -8.62
C ARG A 164 -11.34 -7.15 -7.32
#